data_AF-A0A450VZK6-F1
#
_entry.id   AF-A0A450VZK6-F1
#
_cell.length_a   1.000
_cell.length_b   1.000
_cell.length_c   1.000
_cell.angle_alpha   90.00
_cell.angle_beta   90.00
_cell.angle_gamma   90.00
#
_symmetry.space_group_name_H-M   'P 1'
#
loop_
_entity.id
_entity.type
_entity.pdbx_description
1 polymer ?
#
loop_
_entity_poly.entity_id
_entity_poly.type
_entity_poly.pdbx_seq_one_letter_code
_entity_poly.pdbx_strand_id
1 'polypeptide(L)'
;MSRDFSHITFFQRIANFYLYRYFCEKHGVLHKVPFGDIGDSRKAAKFIHQAIAELPGDKQAEIETECQDIESMANPEGVIALIEEARDVHGNADFAEAIDDLTDDFRDKAMWAFLEYPDYWPGVVSILYAENVREVFWKKRNDLPHVFAHLESQDIRQLEHALSNYFFRKQRRGRHCKIDVYRKQGREYLFAYLSDFSRSDMEWDKTFTPRSRIPTFKIIFVYTKTEGSLDIHAPKNTKHTDRLRPLRDGIFSNS
;
A
#
# COMPACT_ATOMS: atom_id res chain seq x y z
N MET A 1 7.41 -9.41 12.98
CA MET A 1 7.17 -10.72 12.33
C MET A 1 5.70 -10.73 11.95
N SER A 2 5.39 -10.82 10.66
CA SER A 2 4.00 -10.94 10.20
C SER A 2 3.40 -12.20 10.79
N ARG A 3 2.28 -12.11 11.51
CA ARG A 3 1.40 -13.29 11.61
C ARG A 3 1.06 -13.67 10.17
N ASP A 4 1.22 -14.92 9.80
CA ASP A 4 0.75 -15.37 8.49
C ASP A 4 -0.74 -15.04 8.39
N PHE A 5 -1.11 -14.27 7.36
CA PHE A 5 -2.48 -13.86 7.13
C PHE A 5 -3.35 -15.11 6.95
N SER A 6 -4.48 -15.16 7.67
CA SER A 6 -5.41 -16.29 7.62
C SER A 6 -6.78 -15.79 7.23
N HIS A 7 -7.18 -16.01 5.97
CA HIS A 7 -8.50 -15.68 5.45
C HIS A 7 -9.64 -16.17 6.37
N ILE A 8 -9.54 -17.40 6.88
CA ILE A 8 -10.57 -17.95 7.78
C ILE A 8 -10.67 -17.12 9.07
N THR A 9 -9.53 -16.75 9.66
CA THR A 9 -9.53 -15.93 10.88
C THR A 9 -10.03 -14.52 10.60
N PHE A 10 -9.66 -13.95 9.45
CA PHE A 10 -10.11 -12.64 9.00
C PHE A 10 -11.63 -12.60 8.84
N PHE A 11 -12.22 -13.47 8.02
CA PHE A 11 -13.67 -13.52 7.80
C PHE A 11 -14.46 -13.90 9.05
N GLN A 12 -13.87 -14.68 9.97
CA GLN A 12 -14.55 -15.02 11.22
C GLN A 12 -14.73 -13.80 12.14
N ARG A 13 -13.88 -12.78 12.01
CA ARG A 13 -13.81 -11.65 12.94
C ARG A 13 -14.43 -10.36 12.42
N ILE A 14 -14.90 -10.35 11.19
CA ILE A 14 -15.58 -9.20 10.59
C ILE A 14 -17.07 -9.49 10.59
N ALA A 15 -17.88 -8.51 10.97
CA ALA A 15 -19.32 -8.65 10.95
C ALA A 15 -19.82 -9.00 9.53
N ASN A 16 -20.72 -9.98 9.42
CA ASN A 16 -21.25 -10.43 8.13
C ASN A 16 -21.87 -9.32 7.28
N PHE A 17 -22.40 -8.26 7.91
CA PHE A 17 -22.87 -7.07 7.22
C PHE A 17 -21.77 -6.45 6.34
N TYR A 18 -20.56 -6.26 6.88
CA TYR A 18 -19.45 -5.71 6.10
C TYR A 18 -18.93 -6.69 5.05
N LEU A 19 -18.90 -7.99 5.34
CA LEU A 19 -18.52 -9.01 4.36
C LEU A 19 -19.50 -9.03 3.18
N TYR A 20 -20.80 -8.90 3.43
CA TYR A 20 -21.80 -8.75 2.37
C TYR A 20 -21.51 -7.53 1.50
N ARG A 21 -21.30 -6.36 2.11
CA ARG A 21 -21.01 -5.13 1.35
C ARG A 21 -19.72 -5.24 0.53
N TYR A 22 -18.68 -5.81 1.12
CA TYR A 22 -17.41 -6.05 0.44
C TYR A 22 -17.55 -7.02 -0.75
N PHE A 23 -18.14 -8.19 -0.55
CA PHE A 23 -18.21 -9.19 -1.63
C PHE A 23 -19.31 -8.88 -2.65
N CYS A 24 -20.53 -8.61 -2.19
CA CYS A 24 -21.70 -8.45 -3.05
C CYS A 24 -21.78 -7.04 -3.65
N GLU A 25 -21.60 -5.98 -2.87
CA GLU A 25 -21.81 -4.60 -3.36
C GLU A 25 -20.58 -4.06 -4.08
N LYS A 26 -19.40 -4.15 -3.47
CA LYS A 26 -18.16 -3.63 -4.06
C LYS A 26 -17.67 -4.50 -5.21
N HIS A 27 -17.59 -5.82 -5.01
CA HIS A 27 -17.00 -6.74 -5.98
C HIS A 27 -18.00 -7.42 -6.92
N GLY A 28 -19.31 -7.39 -6.61
CA GLY A 28 -20.31 -8.08 -7.42
C GLY A 28 -20.17 -9.60 -7.44
N VAL A 29 -19.64 -10.18 -6.35
CA VAL A 29 -19.37 -11.62 -6.22
C VAL A 29 -20.06 -12.21 -4.99
N LEU A 30 -20.07 -13.55 -4.90
CA LEU A 30 -20.59 -14.30 -3.75
C LEU A 30 -22.06 -14.02 -3.37
N HIS A 31 -22.89 -13.52 -4.30
CA HIS A 31 -24.33 -13.29 -4.06
C HIS A 31 -25.12 -14.51 -3.58
N LYS A 32 -24.58 -15.72 -3.75
CA LYS A 32 -25.19 -16.98 -3.29
C LYS A 32 -24.88 -17.29 -1.82
N VAL A 33 -23.94 -16.58 -1.20
CA VAL A 33 -23.60 -16.73 0.21
C VAL A 33 -24.65 -15.99 1.05
N PRO A 34 -25.37 -16.67 1.96
CA PRO A 34 -26.43 -16.03 2.73
C PRO A 34 -25.85 -15.33 3.96
N PHE A 35 -25.12 -14.22 3.75
CA PHE A 35 -24.44 -13.47 4.82
C PHE A 35 -25.34 -13.10 6.00
N GLY A 36 -26.64 -12.87 5.77
CA GLY A 36 -27.61 -12.61 6.85
C GLY A 36 -27.90 -13.81 7.78
N ASP A 37 -27.68 -15.04 7.30
CA ASP A 37 -28.13 -16.26 7.98
C ASP A 37 -26.97 -17.19 8.42
N ILE A 38 -25.75 -17.02 7.88
CA ILE A 38 -24.62 -17.93 8.18
C ILE A 38 -24.00 -17.72 9.58
N GLY A 39 -24.30 -16.61 10.23
CA GLY A 39 -23.76 -16.21 11.54
C GLY A 39 -22.24 -15.99 11.53
N ASP A 40 -21.68 -15.51 12.65
CA ASP A 40 -20.26 -15.13 12.75
C ASP A 40 -19.42 -16.28 13.34
N SER A 41 -19.39 -17.41 12.62
CA SER A 41 -18.71 -18.63 13.06
C SER A 41 -17.54 -19.02 12.18
N ARG A 42 -16.60 -19.81 12.71
CA ARG A 42 -15.52 -20.41 11.91
C ARG A 42 -16.05 -21.25 10.74
N LYS A 43 -17.25 -21.84 10.88
CA LYS A 43 -17.90 -22.60 9.81
C LYS A 43 -18.35 -21.67 8.68
N ALA A 44 -18.94 -20.51 9.02
CA ALA A 44 -19.31 -19.48 8.06
C ALA A 44 -18.07 -18.93 7.32
N ALA A 45 -17.00 -18.61 8.06
CA ALA A 45 -15.74 -18.15 7.47
C ALA A 45 -15.13 -19.15 6.48
N LYS A 46 -15.19 -20.45 6.80
CA LYS A 46 -14.75 -21.51 5.86
C LYS A 46 -15.63 -21.59 4.61
N PHE A 47 -16.93 -21.40 4.76
CA PHE A 47 -17.86 -21.38 3.63
C PHE A 47 -17.59 -20.20 2.69
N ILE A 48 -17.35 -19.01 3.23
CA ILE A 48 -16.94 -17.82 2.46
C ILE A 48 -15.61 -18.10 1.74
N HIS A 49 -14.61 -18.62 2.45
CA HIS A 49 -13.31 -18.97 1.85
C HIS A 49 -13.44 -19.97 0.70
N GLN A 50 -14.30 -20.99 0.84
CA GLN A 50 -14.57 -21.95 -0.23
C GLN A 50 -15.22 -21.28 -1.45
N ALA A 51 -16.17 -20.36 -1.22
CA ALA A 51 -16.82 -19.64 -2.31
C ALA A 51 -15.85 -18.70 -3.05
N ILE A 52 -14.86 -18.12 -2.36
CA ILE A 52 -13.78 -17.34 -2.99
C ILE A 52 -12.91 -18.24 -3.88
N ALA A 53 -12.62 -19.46 -3.46
CA ALA A 53 -11.79 -20.39 -4.23
C ALA A 53 -12.42 -20.81 -5.58
N GLU A 54 -13.72 -20.57 -5.77
CA GLU A 54 -14.44 -20.81 -7.03
C GLU A 54 -14.37 -19.62 -7.99
N LEU A 55 -13.87 -18.45 -7.54
CA LEU A 55 -13.72 -17.26 -8.38
C LEU A 55 -12.54 -17.40 -9.36
N PRO A 56 -12.50 -16.60 -10.44
CA PRO A 56 -11.31 -16.44 -11.27
C PRO A 56 -10.06 -16.06 -10.45
N GLY A 57 -8.90 -16.60 -10.82
CA GLY A 57 -7.67 -16.46 -10.02
C GLY A 57 -7.16 -15.01 -9.89
N ASP A 58 -7.41 -14.17 -10.88
CA ASP A 58 -7.16 -12.73 -10.82
C ASP A 58 -8.02 -12.04 -9.75
N LYS A 59 -9.32 -12.37 -9.71
CA LYS A 59 -10.23 -11.86 -8.69
C LYS A 59 -9.89 -12.38 -7.29
N GLN A 60 -9.42 -13.63 -7.16
CA GLN A 60 -8.91 -14.16 -5.89
C GLN A 60 -7.70 -13.36 -5.40
N ALA A 61 -6.73 -13.10 -6.27
CA ALA A 61 -5.51 -12.34 -5.92
C ALA A 61 -5.81 -10.89 -5.54
N GLU A 62 -6.77 -10.25 -6.21
CA GLU A 62 -7.27 -8.91 -5.88
C GLU A 62 -7.86 -8.89 -4.47
N ILE A 63 -8.81 -9.79 -4.18
CA ILE A 63 -9.46 -9.91 -2.86
C ILE A 63 -8.42 -10.21 -1.76
N GLU A 64 -7.47 -11.10 -2.03
CA GLU A 64 -6.43 -11.45 -1.07
C GLU A 64 -5.56 -10.24 -0.72
N THR A 65 -5.16 -9.45 -1.72
CA THR A 65 -4.35 -8.25 -1.52
C THR A 65 -5.11 -7.23 -0.66
N GLU A 66 -6.37 -6.95 -0.99
CA GLU A 66 -7.20 -6.02 -0.22
C GLU A 66 -7.43 -6.49 1.21
N CYS A 67 -7.69 -7.78 1.43
CA CYS A 67 -7.90 -8.31 2.78
C CYS A 67 -6.62 -8.24 3.63
N GLN A 68 -5.44 -8.43 3.03
CA GLN A 68 -4.16 -8.24 3.71
C GLN A 68 -3.95 -6.77 4.09
N ASP A 69 -4.27 -5.83 3.19
CA ASP A 69 -4.19 -4.41 3.48
C ASP A 69 -5.14 -4.01 4.63
N ILE A 70 -6.40 -4.48 4.59
CA ILE A 70 -7.39 -4.23 5.66
C ILE A 70 -6.92 -4.81 6.99
N GLU A 71 -6.44 -6.06 7.01
CA GLU A 71 -5.90 -6.67 8.24
C GLU A 71 -4.68 -5.93 8.76
N SER A 72 -3.83 -5.37 7.87
CA SER A 72 -2.68 -4.56 8.28
C SER A 72 -3.07 -3.25 8.97
N MET A 73 -4.25 -2.71 8.63
CA MET A 73 -4.84 -1.51 9.23
C MET A 73 -5.71 -1.81 10.46
N ALA A 74 -6.09 -3.06 10.70
CA ALA A 74 -7.00 -3.48 11.76
C ALA A 74 -6.33 -3.54 13.16
N ASN A 75 -5.78 -2.42 13.59
CA ASN A 75 -5.14 -2.22 14.89
C ASN A 75 -5.20 -0.72 15.30
N PRO A 76 -4.85 -0.35 16.55
CA PRO A 76 -4.91 1.03 17.00
C PRO A 76 -4.10 2.01 16.13
N GLU A 77 -2.90 1.63 15.70
CA GLU A 77 -2.03 2.48 14.88
C GLU A 77 -2.64 2.75 13.50
N GLY A 78 -3.26 1.72 12.90
CA GLY A 78 -3.96 1.84 11.62
C GLY A 78 -5.19 2.76 11.71
N VAL A 79 -5.99 2.64 12.77
CA VAL A 79 -7.14 3.54 12.97
C VAL A 79 -6.70 4.98 13.20
N ILE A 80 -5.65 5.21 14.00
CA ILE A 80 -5.08 6.55 14.18
C ILE A 80 -4.58 7.11 12.84
N ALA A 81 -3.89 6.29 12.03
CA ALA A 81 -3.40 6.72 10.73
C ALA A 81 -4.54 7.10 9.76
N LEU A 82 -5.67 6.38 9.79
CA LEU A 82 -6.87 6.73 9.01
C LEU A 82 -7.48 8.06 9.46
N ILE A 83 -7.55 8.30 10.78
CA ILE A 83 -8.05 9.56 11.34
C ILE A 83 -7.13 10.74 10.93
N GLU A 84 -5.82 10.55 11.00
CA GLU A 84 -4.85 11.56 10.56
C GLU A 84 -4.98 11.83 9.06
N GLU A 85 -5.08 10.80 8.22
CA GLU A 85 -5.28 10.95 6.76
C GLU A 85 -6.58 11.71 6.44
N ALA A 86 -7.70 11.31 7.08
CA ALA A 86 -8.99 11.95 6.91
C ALA A 86 -8.94 13.45 7.23
N ARG A 87 -8.32 13.81 8.36
CA ARG A 87 -8.21 15.20 8.80
C ARG A 87 -7.22 16.02 7.97
N ASP A 88 -5.99 15.50 7.79
CA ASP A 88 -4.86 16.30 7.31
C ASP A 88 -4.78 16.34 5.77
N VAL A 89 -5.27 15.30 5.09
CA VAL A 89 -5.24 15.18 3.63
C VAL A 89 -6.61 15.49 3.02
N HIS A 90 -7.68 14.96 3.61
CA HIS A 90 -9.03 15.07 3.05
C HIS A 90 -9.90 16.15 3.71
N GLY A 91 -9.44 16.78 4.79
CA GLY A 91 -10.20 17.81 5.51
C GLY A 91 -11.50 17.30 6.16
N ASN A 92 -11.63 15.98 6.33
CA ASN A 92 -12.79 15.34 6.93
C ASN A 92 -12.62 15.26 8.45
N ALA A 93 -13.05 16.32 9.14
CA ALA A 93 -12.97 16.42 10.60
C ALA A 93 -13.93 15.45 11.33
N ASP A 94 -15.05 15.09 10.69
CA ASP A 94 -16.11 14.28 11.29
C ASP A 94 -15.78 12.77 11.28
N PHE A 95 -14.78 12.36 10.50
CA PHE A 95 -14.36 10.97 10.38
C PHE A 95 -13.99 10.34 11.73
N ALA A 96 -13.35 11.11 12.61
CA ALA A 96 -12.91 10.62 13.92
C ALA A 96 -14.09 10.21 14.82
N GLU A 97 -15.17 10.99 14.80
CA GLU A 97 -16.41 10.65 15.52
C GLU A 97 -17.11 9.48 14.84
N ALA A 98 -17.26 9.53 13.51
CA ALA A 98 -17.92 8.49 12.74
C ALA A 98 -17.27 7.09 12.89
N ILE A 99 -15.94 7.01 12.97
CA ILE A 99 -15.23 5.74 13.16
C ILE A 99 -15.23 5.30 14.64
N ASP A 100 -15.41 6.23 15.58
CA ASP A 100 -15.48 5.91 17.01
C ASP A 100 -16.86 5.40 17.42
N ASP A 101 -17.93 5.92 16.80
CA ASP A 101 -19.32 5.48 16.95
C ASP A 101 -19.59 4.04 16.46
N LEU A 102 -18.63 3.45 15.73
CA LEU A 102 -18.69 2.05 15.33
C LEU A 102 -18.38 1.11 16.52
N THR A 103 -18.41 -0.19 16.25
CA THR A 103 -17.95 -1.22 17.18
C THR A 103 -16.47 -1.03 17.58
N ASP A 104 -16.11 -1.49 18.77
CA ASP A 104 -14.72 -1.49 19.28
C ASP A 104 -13.76 -2.43 18.52
N ASP A 105 -14.25 -3.31 17.62
CA ASP A 105 -13.36 -4.18 16.83
C ASP A 105 -12.70 -3.41 15.68
N PHE A 106 -11.35 -3.35 15.71
CA PHE A 106 -10.55 -2.67 14.70
C PHE A 106 -10.71 -3.22 13.27
N ARG A 107 -11.10 -4.48 13.08
CA ARG A 107 -11.34 -5.04 11.73
C ARG A 107 -12.59 -4.47 11.11
N ASP A 108 -13.64 -4.32 11.90
CA ASP A 108 -14.88 -3.71 11.43
C ASP A 108 -14.66 -2.21 11.16
N LYS A 109 -13.91 -1.50 12.01
CA LYS A 109 -13.50 -0.10 11.75
C LYS A 109 -12.68 0.02 10.45
N ALA A 110 -11.68 -0.84 10.26
CA ALA A 110 -10.86 -0.85 9.04
C ALA A 110 -11.68 -1.23 7.79
N MET A 111 -12.55 -2.24 7.88
CA MET A 111 -13.40 -2.66 6.77
C MET A 111 -14.42 -1.58 6.41
N TRP A 112 -15.03 -0.91 7.38
CA TRP A 112 -15.89 0.24 7.14
C TRP A 112 -15.14 1.36 6.41
N ALA A 113 -13.95 1.73 6.88
CA ALA A 113 -13.14 2.76 6.22
C ALA A 113 -12.74 2.37 4.79
N PHE A 114 -12.54 1.07 4.52
CA PHE A 114 -12.26 0.53 3.17
C PHE A 114 -13.43 0.68 2.21
N LEU A 115 -14.64 0.52 2.72
CA LEU A 115 -15.86 0.56 1.92
C LEU A 115 -16.33 2.00 1.69
N GLU A 116 -16.32 2.83 2.74
CA GLU A 116 -16.85 4.21 2.68
C GLU A 116 -15.84 5.23 2.15
N TYR A 117 -14.56 5.04 2.45
CA TYR A 117 -13.51 6.03 2.14
C TYR A 117 -12.33 5.38 1.40
N PRO A 118 -12.55 4.74 0.23
CA PRO A 118 -11.49 4.05 -0.51
C PRO A 118 -10.32 4.97 -0.89
N ASP A 119 -10.58 6.27 -1.05
CA ASP A 119 -9.56 7.25 -1.43
C ASP A 119 -8.50 7.48 -0.33
N TYR A 120 -8.77 7.11 0.92
CA TYR A 120 -7.83 7.31 2.05
C TYR A 120 -6.74 6.23 2.06
N TRP A 121 -6.97 5.11 1.37
CA TRP A 121 -6.16 3.89 1.49
C TRP A 121 -4.78 3.96 0.86
N PRO A 122 -4.60 4.48 -0.38
CA PRO A 122 -3.32 4.44 -1.05
C PRO A 122 -2.19 5.11 -0.25
N GLY A 123 -2.48 6.26 0.37
CA GLY A 123 -1.53 7.01 1.18
C GLY A 123 -1.25 6.35 2.52
N VAL A 124 -2.30 6.08 3.30
CA VAL A 124 -2.17 5.59 4.67
C VAL A 124 -1.48 4.23 4.75
N VAL A 125 -1.84 3.28 3.86
CA VAL A 125 -1.22 1.94 3.83
C VAL A 125 0.25 2.04 3.43
N SER A 126 0.57 2.90 2.44
CA SER A 126 1.94 3.10 1.97
C SER A 126 2.83 3.70 3.07
N ILE A 127 2.35 4.71 3.78
CA ILE A 127 3.09 5.35 4.87
C ILE A 127 3.25 4.40 6.04
N LEU A 128 2.19 3.72 6.47
CA LEU A 128 2.25 2.77 7.58
C LEU A 128 3.22 1.63 7.27
N TYR A 129 3.25 1.15 6.03
CA TYR A 129 4.27 0.20 5.57
C TYR A 129 5.68 0.75 5.77
N ALA A 130 5.94 1.99 5.34
CA ALA A 130 7.25 2.62 5.48
C ALA A 130 7.66 2.81 6.94
N GLU A 131 6.75 3.25 7.80
CA GLU A 131 6.99 3.44 9.24
C GLU A 131 7.32 2.12 9.97
N ASN A 132 6.78 1.00 9.48
CA ASN A 132 7.05 -0.33 10.02
C ASN A 132 8.34 -0.98 9.48
N VAL A 133 9.03 -0.38 8.51
CA VAL A 133 10.34 -0.88 8.06
C VAL A 133 11.38 -0.58 9.13
N ARG A 134 12.02 -1.64 9.65
CA ARG A 134 13.09 -1.53 10.66
C ARG A 134 14.19 -0.55 10.23
N GLU A 135 14.64 0.29 11.15
CA GLU A 135 15.66 1.34 10.95
C GLU A 135 16.92 0.84 10.23
N VAL A 136 17.39 -0.37 10.55
CA VAL A 136 18.58 -0.99 9.93
C VAL A 136 18.49 -1.17 8.42
N PHE A 137 17.29 -1.15 7.84
CA PHE A 137 17.07 -1.24 6.40
C PHE A 137 16.98 0.11 5.70
N TRP A 138 17.07 1.21 6.45
CA TRP A 138 17.13 2.56 5.92
C TRP A 138 18.58 3.02 5.76
N LYS A 139 18.80 3.84 4.74
CA LYS A 139 20.04 4.59 4.55
C LYS A 139 19.73 6.07 4.72
N LYS A 140 20.07 6.59 5.90
CA LYS A 140 19.88 7.99 6.29
C LYS A 140 21.04 8.88 5.86
N ARG A 141 20.74 10.12 5.55
CA ARG A 141 21.68 11.22 5.31
C ARG A 141 21.08 12.52 5.83
N ASN A 142 21.89 13.41 6.41
CA ASN A 142 21.46 14.64 7.08
C ASN A 142 22.15 15.90 6.52
N ASP A 143 22.57 15.87 5.25
CA ASP A 143 23.32 16.95 4.58
C ASP A 143 22.45 17.75 3.59
N LEU A 144 21.12 17.57 3.65
CA LEU A 144 20.21 18.27 2.73
C LEU A 144 19.82 19.63 3.29
N PRO A 145 19.53 20.61 2.41
CA PRO A 145 18.97 21.88 2.82
C PRO A 145 17.65 21.69 3.58
N HIS A 146 17.35 22.58 4.53
CA HIS A 146 16.11 22.60 5.30
C HIS A 146 14.97 23.31 4.54
N VAL A 147 14.74 22.92 3.29
CA VAL A 147 13.82 23.56 2.35
C VAL A 147 12.57 22.71 2.15
N PHE A 148 11.51 23.28 1.57
CA PHE A 148 10.41 22.42 1.11
C PHE A 148 10.87 21.69 -0.16
N ALA A 149 10.54 20.41 -0.30
CA ALA A 149 10.86 19.73 -1.54
C ALA A 149 9.96 20.25 -2.67
N HIS A 150 10.58 20.47 -3.82
CA HIS A 150 9.86 20.80 -5.04
C HIS A 150 9.22 19.51 -5.57
N LEU A 151 7.97 19.26 -5.18
CA LEU A 151 7.21 18.06 -5.54
C LEU A 151 6.07 18.40 -6.50
N GLU A 152 6.26 19.39 -7.36
CA GLU A 152 5.31 19.67 -8.43
C GLU A 152 5.36 18.56 -9.48
N SER A 153 4.31 18.44 -10.30
CA SER A 153 4.23 17.35 -11.28
C SER A 153 5.41 17.33 -12.26
N GLN A 154 6.04 18.48 -12.52
CA GLN A 154 7.23 18.54 -13.36
C GLN A 154 8.46 17.94 -12.67
N ASP A 155 8.68 18.22 -11.39
CA ASP A 155 9.82 17.72 -10.62
C ASP A 155 9.73 16.20 -10.43
N ILE A 156 8.52 15.72 -10.15
CA ILE A 156 8.25 14.27 -10.04
C ILE A 156 8.56 13.56 -11.36
N ARG A 157 8.11 14.11 -12.50
CA ARG A 157 8.42 13.53 -13.82
C ARG A 157 9.93 13.53 -14.12
N GLN A 158 10.65 14.57 -13.71
CA GLN A 158 12.10 14.62 -13.86
C GLN A 158 12.78 13.51 -13.04
N LEU A 159 12.35 13.31 -11.79
CA LEU A 159 12.87 12.24 -10.95
C LEU A 159 12.52 10.84 -11.47
N GLU A 160 11.28 10.62 -11.93
CA GLU A 160 10.86 9.38 -12.59
C GLU A 160 11.78 9.04 -13.77
N HIS A 161 12.02 10.02 -14.64
CA HIS A 161 12.91 9.87 -15.79
C HIS A 161 14.37 9.63 -15.37
N ALA A 162 14.86 10.33 -14.33
CA ALA A 162 16.21 10.16 -13.81
C ALA A 162 16.43 8.75 -13.22
N LEU A 163 15.48 8.26 -12.41
CA LEU A 163 15.51 6.92 -11.83
C LEU A 163 15.42 5.85 -12.92
N SER A 164 14.48 6.01 -13.87
CA SER A 164 14.33 5.09 -15.01
C SER A 164 15.63 4.97 -15.80
N ASN A 165 16.21 6.10 -16.21
CA ASN A 165 17.46 6.12 -16.96
C ASN A 165 18.63 5.48 -16.21
N TYR A 166 18.75 5.74 -14.90
CA TYR A 166 19.82 5.19 -14.09
C TYR A 166 19.73 3.65 -14.03
N PHE A 167 18.57 3.11 -13.64
CA PHE A 167 18.39 1.66 -13.55
C PHE A 167 18.47 1.00 -14.93
N PHE A 168 17.94 1.64 -15.97
CA PHE A 168 17.97 1.08 -17.31
C PHE A 168 19.40 1.00 -17.86
N ARG A 169 20.21 2.04 -17.69
CA ARG A 169 21.61 2.03 -18.13
C ARG A 169 22.48 1.06 -17.33
N LYS A 170 22.25 0.95 -16.01
CA LYS A 170 23.09 0.12 -15.13
C LYS A 170 22.71 -1.36 -15.10
N GLN A 171 21.42 -1.67 -15.25
CA GLN A 171 20.89 -3.01 -15.02
C GLN A 171 19.92 -3.49 -16.10
N ARG A 172 19.59 -2.67 -17.12
CA ARG A 172 18.60 -3.00 -18.16
C ARG A 172 17.17 -3.27 -17.66
N ARG A 173 16.87 -2.82 -16.44
CA ARG A 173 15.52 -2.79 -15.83
C ARG A 173 15.15 -1.34 -15.47
N GLY A 174 13.91 -1.07 -15.09
CA GLY A 174 13.45 0.25 -14.67
C GLY A 174 12.98 1.14 -15.82
N ARG A 175 12.67 0.58 -17.00
CA ARG A 175 12.17 1.32 -18.18
C ARG A 175 10.98 2.22 -17.84
N HIS A 176 10.04 1.70 -17.06
CA HIS A 176 8.92 2.47 -16.53
C HIS A 176 9.19 2.82 -15.08
N CYS A 177 8.89 4.06 -14.70
CA CYS A 177 8.95 4.54 -13.34
C CYS A 177 7.70 5.38 -13.07
N LYS A 178 7.02 5.12 -11.95
CA LYS A 178 5.96 5.94 -11.39
C LYS A 178 6.34 6.30 -9.96
N ILE A 179 6.13 7.55 -9.54
CA ILE A 179 6.32 7.98 -8.16
C ILE A 179 4.99 8.47 -7.59
N ASP A 180 4.55 7.82 -6.51
CA ASP A 180 3.46 8.33 -5.69
C ASP A 180 4.04 9.12 -4.51
N VAL A 181 3.41 10.25 -4.18
CA VAL A 181 3.88 11.21 -3.17
C VAL A 181 2.81 11.36 -2.09
N TYR A 182 3.22 11.17 -0.84
CA TYR A 182 2.35 11.36 0.33
C TYR A 182 3.04 12.22 1.39
N ARG A 183 2.26 12.91 2.22
CA ARG A 183 2.77 13.80 3.26
C ARG A 183 2.16 13.45 4.61
N LYS A 184 2.99 13.36 5.66
CA LYS A 184 2.54 13.13 7.03
C LYS A 184 3.49 13.81 8.01
N GLN A 185 2.95 14.61 8.94
CA GLN A 185 3.69 15.22 10.05
C GLN A 185 5.01 15.91 9.62
N GLY A 186 4.99 16.65 8.51
CA GLY A 186 6.17 17.38 8.00
C GLY A 186 7.23 16.51 7.30
N ARG A 187 6.91 15.23 7.03
CA ARG A 187 7.69 14.32 6.20
C ARG A 187 7.04 14.12 4.85
N GLU A 188 7.87 13.99 3.83
CA GLU A 188 7.46 13.75 2.45
C GLU A 188 7.92 12.35 2.02
N TYR A 189 6.96 11.49 1.73
CA TYR A 189 7.19 10.10 1.34
C TYR A 189 7.03 9.99 -0.17
N LEU A 190 8.08 9.51 -0.85
CA LEU A 190 8.06 9.23 -2.28
C LEU A 190 8.23 7.73 -2.50
N PHE A 191 7.22 7.10 -3.08
CA PHE A 191 7.21 5.67 -3.41
C PHE A 191 7.48 5.51 -4.90
N ALA A 192 8.73 5.21 -5.25
CA ALA A 192 9.13 4.98 -6.63
C ALA A 192 8.95 3.51 -7.02
N TYR A 193 8.00 3.26 -7.92
CA TYR A 193 7.71 1.97 -8.53
C TYR A 193 8.41 1.90 -9.88
N LEU A 194 9.38 1.01 -10.02
CA LEU A 194 10.14 0.82 -11.25
C LEU A 194 9.88 -0.56 -11.84
N SER A 195 9.70 -0.66 -13.16
CA SER A 195 9.60 -1.96 -13.84
C SER A 195 10.86 -2.79 -13.60
N ASP A 196 10.73 -4.06 -13.26
CA ASP A 196 11.82 -5.00 -13.12
C ASP A 196 12.05 -5.78 -14.43
N PHE A 197 12.94 -6.77 -14.42
CA PHE A 197 13.10 -7.70 -15.54
C PHE A 197 11.79 -8.40 -15.87
N SER A 198 11.47 -8.51 -17.16
CA SER A 198 10.37 -9.34 -17.64
C SER A 198 10.55 -10.76 -17.12
N ARG A 199 9.51 -11.31 -16.51
CA ARG A 199 9.47 -12.71 -16.09
C ARG A 199 8.47 -13.44 -16.96
N SER A 200 8.87 -14.64 -17.36
CA SER A 200 7.95 -15.62 -17.93
C SER A 200 7.62 -16.56 -16.78
N ASP A 201 6.60 -16.20 -16.01
CA ASP A 201 6.11 -17.08 -14.97
C ASP A 201 5.10 -18.03 -15.59
N MET A 202 5.17 -19.30 -15.21
CA MET A 202 4.18 -20.28 -15.64
C MET A 202 2.90 -20.02 -14.85
N GLU A 203 1.85 -19.61 -15.54
CA GLU A 203 0.53 -19.38 -14.94
C GLU A 203 -0.41 -20.52 -15.31
N TRP A 204 -1.26 -20.89 -14.36
CA TRP A 204 -2.39 -21.78 -14.61
C TRP A 204 -3.59 -20.93 -15.01
N ASP A 205 -3.81 -20.75 -16.31
CA ASP A 205 -5.04 -20.14 -16.86
C ASP A 205 -5.67 -21.11 -17.86
N LYS A 206 -6.47 -22.05 -17.34
CA LYS A 206 -7.09 -23.21 -18.04
C LYS A 206 -6.10 -24.17 -18.73
N THR A 207 -4.89 -23.71 -19.02
CA THR A 207 -3.75 -24.38 -19.64
C THR A 207 -2.48 -23.85 -18.97
N PHE A 208 -1.45 -24.69 -18.90
CA PHE A 208 -0.16 -24.31 -18.32
C PHE A 208 0.65 -23.56 -19.39
N THR A 209 0.53 -22.24 -19.40
CA THR A 209 1.18 -21.41 -20.42
C THR A 209 2.11 -20.35 -19.81
N PRO A 210 3.24 -20.06 -20.46
CA PRO A 210 4.12 -19.00 -20.02
C PRO A 210 3.43 -17.65 -20.27
N ARG A 211 3.21 -16.86 -19.20
CA ARG A 211 2.75 -15.48 -19.33
C ARG A 211 3.90 -14.53 -19.05
N SER A 212 4.16 -13.65 -20.01
CA SER A 212 5.14 -12.58 -19.81
C SER A 212 4.50 -11.49 -18.94
N ARG A 213 5.12 -11.22 -17.79
CA ARG A 213 4.76 -10.09 -16.93
C ARG A 213 5.98 -9.21 -16.66
N ILE A 214 5.73 -7.92 -16.49
CA ILE A 214 6.74 -6.94 -16.11
C ILE A 214 6.46 -6.56 -14.65
N PRO A 215 7.03 -7.27 -13.66
CA PRO A 215 6.83 -6.93 -12.27
C PRO A 215 7.46 -5.56 -11.95
N THR A 216 7.15 -5.00 -10.78
CA THR A 216 7.79 -3.77 -10.29
C THR A 216 8.63 -4.03 -9.04
N PHE A 217 9.66 -3.23 -8.84
CA PHE A 217 10.35 -3.11 -7.55
C PHE A 217 10.16 -1.69 -7.01
N LYS A 218 10.15 -1.57 -5.68
CA LYS A 218 9.86 -0.32 -4.97
C LYS A 218 11.13 0.25 -4.33
N ILE A 219 11.30 1.56 -4.43
CA ILE A 219 12.26 2.33 -3.63
C ILE A 219 11.48 3.41 -2.90
N ILE A 220 11.69 3.53 -1.60
CA ILE A 220 11.03 4.54 -0.76
C ILE A 220 12.05 5.60 -0.38
N PHE A 221 11.63 6.85 -0.52
CA PHE A 221 12.36 8.01 -0.01
C PHE A 221 11.49 8.71 1.03
N VAL A 222 12.08 9.08 2.16
CA VAL A 222 11.42 9.89 3.19
C VAL A 222 12.30 11.11 3.42
N TYR A 223 11.79 12.28 3.05
CA TYR A 223 12.47 13.55 3.29
C TYR A 223 11.87 14.25 4.52
N THR A 224 12.73 14.70 5.43
CA THR A 224 12.35 15.42 6.64
C THR A 224 13.02 16.78 6.63
N LYS A 225 12.25 17.83 6.31
CA LYS A 225 12.75 19.21 6.21
C LYS A 225 13.42 19.69 7.50
N THR A 226 12.78 19.46 8.65
CA THR A 226 13.27 19.93 9.96
C THR A 226 14.63 19.35 10.31
N GLU A 227 14.88 18.10 9.91
CA GLU A 227 16.15 17.41 10.13
C GLU A 227 17.15 17.64 8.99
N GLY A 228 16.72 18.21 7.86
CA GLY A 228 17.55 18.22 6.64
C GLY A 228 17.93 16.81 6.21
N SER A 229 17.05 15.84 6.50
CA SER A 229 17.35 14.42 6.36
C SER A 229 16.61 13.77 5.20
N LEU A 230 17.22 12.74 4.66
CA LEU A 230 16.64 11.88 3.67
C LEU A 230 17.00 10.43 3.95
N ASP A 231 15.95 9.65 4.11
CA ASP A 231 16.02 8.23 4.41
C ASP A 231 15.62 7.44 3.17
N ILE A 232 16.44 6.45 2.82
CA ILE A 232 16.25 5.64 1.62
C ILE A 232 16.08 4.18 2.00
N HIS A 233 14.94 3.60 1.62
CA HIS A 233 14.73 2.16 1.68
C HIS A 233 14.68 1.59 0.26
N ALA A 234 15.70 0.80 -0.09
CA ALA A 234 15.86 0.20 -1.41
C ALA A 234 16.11 -1.31 -1.27
N PRO A 235 15.08 -2.11 -0.94
CA PRO A 235 15.25 -3.54 -0.70
C PRO A 235 15.83 -4.21 -1.95
N LYS A 236 16.82 -5.09 -1.74
CA LYS A 236 17.60 -5.75 -2.80
C LYS A 236 18.39 -4.80 -3.73
N ASN A 237 18.38 -3.50 -3.46
CA ASN A 237 19.00 -2.43 -4.26
C ASN A 237 19.88 -1.51 -3.41
N THR A 238 20.23 -1.92 -2.19
CA THR A 238 21.01 -1.13 -1.22
C THR A 238 22.34 -0.65 -1.79
N LYS A 239 23.01 -1.43 -2.65
CA LYS A 239 24.26 -1.01 -3.33
C LYS A 239 24.13 0.20 -4.25
N HIS A 240 22.90 0.62 -4.59
CA HIS A 240 22.65 1.77 -5.44
C HIS A 240 22.31 3.05 -4.66
N THR A 241 22.05 2.97 -3.36
CA THR A 241 21.54 4.11 -2.55
C THR A 241 22.44 5.33 -2.67
N ASP A 242 23.77 5.14 -2.67
CA ASP A 242 24.73 6.25 -2.74
C ASP A 242 24.73 6.96 -4.10
N ARG A 243 24.46 6.21 -5.17
CA ARG A 243 24.41 6.74 -6.54
C ARG A 243 23.05 7.32 -6.91
N LEU A 244 22.02 7.02 -6.14
CA LEU A 244 20.73 7.67 -6.28
C LEU A 244 20.72 9.06 -5.61
N ARG A 245 21.77 9.44 -4.87
CA ARG A 245 21.88 10.73 -4.16
C ARG A 245 21.96 11.96 -5.09
N PRO A 246 22.71 11.97 -6.22
CA PRO A 246 22.76 13.15 -7.09
C PRO A 246 21.47 13.35 -7.90
N LEU A 247 20.74 12.28 -8.21
CA LEU A 247 19.55 12.32 -9.08
C LEU A 247 18.35 13.02 -8.44
N ARG A 248 18.44 13.34 -7.15
CA ARG A 248 17.36 13.89 -6.33
C ARG A 248 17.70 15.25 -5.73
N ASP A 249 18.98 15.65 -5.72
CA ASP A 249 19.37 16.93 -5.15
C ASP A 249 18.67 18.07 -5.89
N GLY A 250 18.31 17.89 -7.17
CA GLY A 250 17.49 18.83 -7.94
C GLY A 250 16.05 19.06 -7.42
N ILE A 251 15.48 18.13 -6.64
CA ILE A 251 14.18 18.31 -5.96
C ILE A 251 14.34 19.03 -4.62
N PHE A 252 15.51 18.89 -4.01
CA PHE A 252 15.81 19.38 -2.66
C PHE A 252 16.80 20.56 -2.66
N SER A 253 17.07 21.16 -3.83
CA SER A 253 17.99 22.30 -4.00
C SER A 253 17.24 23.62 -4.03
N ASN A 254 17.80 24.65 -3.40
CA ASN A 254 17.39 26.03 -3.64
C ASN A 254 17.64 26.36 -5.11
N SER A 255 16.62 26.89 -5.78
CA SER A 255 16.74 27.53 -7.10
C SER A 255 17.71 28.70 -7.05
#